data_AF-T0QRB3-F1
#
_entry.id   AF-T0QRB3-F1
#
_cell.length_a   1.000
_cell.length_b   1.000
_cell.length_c   1.000
_cell.angle_alpha   90.00
_cell.angle_beta   90.00
_cell.angle_gamma   90.00
#
_symmetry.space_group_name_H-M   'P 1'
#
loop_
_entity.id
_entity.type
_entity.pdbx_description
1 polymer ?
#
loop_
_entity_poly.entity_id
_entity_poly.type
_entity_poly.pdbx_seq_one_letter_code
_entity_poly.pdbx_strand_id
1 'polypeptide(L)'
;MLQLDVRAPAARNLVVLDDYSPLAPFCRGTLGNQREITDVAANGGNAPRWYRKMTFTVSLYETDVFQLEVYDKNDLERGMLGACLFRVRDWKVGQLYDRWYPLYYGTMYAGELHIAVQLISRPDPPRPAPAPVAAPAPPPEVPRFVAQPGYPAYSAPSFETLVSGMPSPPPSPSPAPSPPRSPTPRHLAQPGYPGYPRALTPTFRPWGYRSSSLQQ
;
A
#
# COMPACT_ATOMS: atom_id res chain seq x y z
N MET A 1 -8.55 -9.81 -15.61
CA MET A 1 -8.67 -10.16 -14.18
C MET A 1 -9.98 -10.91 -13.90
N LEU A 2 -9.96 -11.92 -13.03
CA LEU A 2 -11.19 -12.56 -12.54
C LEU A 2 -11.72 -11.82 -11.31
N GLN A 3 -13.04 -11.61 -11.28
CA GLN A 3 -13.74 -10.95 -10.18
C GLN A 3 -14.85 -11.85 -9.67
N LEU A 4 -14.88 -12.07 -8.36
CA LEU A 4 -15.92 -12.83 -7.67
C LEU A 4 -16.93 -11.86 -7.08
N ASP A 5 -18.14 -11.89 -7.63
CA ASP A 5 -19.28 -11.15 -7.14
C ASP A 5 -20.11 -12.06 -6.22
N VAL A 6 -20.23 -11.70 -4.95
CA VAL A 6 -20.95 -12.48 -3.93
C VAL A 6 -22.08 -11.66 -3.35
N ARG A 7 -23.25 -12.26 -3.19
CA ARG A 7 -24.37 -11.71 -2.42
C ARG A 7 -24.80 -12.75 -1.40
N ALA A 8 -25.06 -12.29 -0.19
CA ALA A 8 -25.62 -13.10 0.89
C ALA A 8 -27.04 -12.60 1.23
N PRO A 9 -28.04 -12.80 0.34
CA PRO A 9 -29.38 -12.22 0.46
C PRO A 9 -30.08 -12.47 1.80
N ALA A 10 -29.93 -13.67 2.38
CA ALA A 10 -30.62 -14.03 3.61
C ALA A 10 -29.96 -15.22 4.31
N ALA A 11 -30.25 -15.39 5.60
CA ALA A 11 -30.05 -16.65 6.31
C ALA A 11 -31.37 -17.14 6.90
N ARG A 12 -31.41 -18.40 7.31
CA ARG A 12 -32.53 -18.99 8.06
C ARG A 12 -32.03 -20.04 9.03
N ASN A 13 -32.84 -20.32 10.06
CA ASN A 13 -32.53 -21.30 11.09
C ASN A 13 -31.18 -21.05 11.77
N LEU A 14 -30.79 -19.78 11.92
CA LEU A 14 -29.55 -19.45 12.64
C LEU A 14 -29.67 -19.86 14.10
N VAL A 15 -28.60 -20.45 14.64
CA VAL A 15 -28.50 -20.76 16.07
C VAL A 15 -28.55 -19.47 16.86
N VAL A 16 -29.44 -19.42 17.85
CA VAL A 16 -29.52 -18.34 18.82
C VAL A 16 -28.52 -18.66 19.94
N LEU A 17 -27.53 -17.79 20.12
CA LEU A 17 -26.47 -17.98 21.12
C LEU A 17 -26.88 -17.50 22.51
N ASP A 18 -27.79 -16.53 22.59
CA ASP A 18 -28.27 -15.96 23.84
C ASP A 18 -29.78 -15.63 23.75
N ASP A 19 -30.53 -15.95 24.80
CA ASP A 19 -31.98 -15.75 24.88
C ASP A 19 -32.35 -14.29 25.23
N TYR A 20 -31.39 -13.49 25.72
CA TYR A 20 -31.65 -12.16 26.26
C TYR A 20 -31.63 -11.02 25.24
N SER A 21 -31.13 -11.24 24.02
CA SER A 21 -31.15 -10.21 22.97
C SER A 21 -31.48 -10.77 21.59
N PRO A 22 -32.28 -10.06 20.77
CA PRO A 22 -32.49 -10.45 19.38
C PRO A 22 -31.15 -10.46 18.63
N LEU A 23 -30.92 -11.50 17.83
CA LEU A 23 -29.75 -11.57 16.96
C LEU A 23 -29.69 -10.33 16.06
N ALA A 24 -28.51 -9.74 15.96
CA ALA A 24 -28.17 -8.66 15.03
C ALA A 24 -27.08 -9.12 14.05
N PRO A 25 -27.40 -10.07 13.15
CA PRO A 25 -26.37 -10.75 12.41
C PRO A 25 -25.88 -9.95 11.19
N PHE A 26 -24.64 -10.20 10.78
CA PHE A 26 -24.00 -9.67 9.58
C PHE A 26 -23.06 -10.71 8.96
N CYS A 27 -22.82 -10.61 7.66
CA CYS A 27 -21.91 -11.49 6.95
C CYS A 27 -20.53 -10.86 6.78
N ARG A 28 -19.49 -11.69 6.81
CA ARG A 28 -18.12 -11.35 6.48
C ARG A 28 -17.61 -12.29 5.38
N GLY A 29 -17.31 -11.74 4.21
CA GLY A 29 -16.63 -12.47 3.13
C GLY A 29 -15.13 -12.25 3.21
N THR A 30 -14.34 -13.30 2.98
CA THR A 30 -12.87 -13.24 2.93
C THR A 30 -12.36 -14.05 1.74
N LEU A 31 -11.49 -13.44 0.94
CA LEU A 31 -10.79 -14.06 -0.19
C LEU A 31 -9.33 -13.59 -0.19
N GLY A 32 -8.41 -14.49 0.15
CA GLY A 32 -7.00 -14.13 0.33
C GLY A 32 -6.84 -12.99 1.34
N ASN A 33 -6.30 -11.85 0.90
CA ASN A 33 -6.10 -10.67 1.74
C ASN A 33 -7.29 -9.68 1.73
N GLN A 34 -8.34 -9.97 0.96
CA GLN A 34 -9.51 -9.11 0.85
C GLN A 34 -10.58 -9.56 1.85
N ARG A 35 -11.17 -8.58 2.53
CA ARG A 35 -12.25 -8.80 3.50
C ARG A 35 -13.32 -7.74 3.30
N GLU A 36 -14.55 -8.17 3.12
CA GLU A 36 -15.72 -7.31 3.06
C GLU A 36 -16.77 -7.77 4.07
N ILE A 37 -17.56 -6.82 4.58
CA ILE A 37 -18.66 -7.09 5.50
C ILE A 37 -19.96 -6.52 4.94
N THR A 38 -21.07 -7.19 5.24
CA THR A 38 -22.39 -6.64 4.96
C THR A 38 -22.83 -5.67 6.04
N ASP A 39 -23.92 -4.96 5.79
CA ASP A 39 -24.61 -4.21 6.83
C ASP A 39 -25.19 -5.17 7.87
N VAL A 40 -25.44 -4.65 9.07
CA VAL A 40 -25.99 -5.42 10.19
C VAL A 40 -27.50 -5.46 10.08
N ALA A 41 -28.09 -6.66 10.11
CA ALA A 41 -29.53 -6.83 10.17
C ALA A 41 -30.01 -6.67 11.61
N ALA A 42 -30.23 -5.42 12.04
CA ALA A 42 -30.78 -5.14 13.37
C ALA A 42 -32.15 -5.84 13.52
N ASN A 43 -32.35 -6.61 14.60
CA ASN A 43 -33.52 -7.44 14.83
C ASN A 43 -33.78 -8.48 13.72
N GLY A 44 -32.74 -8.95 13.05
CA GLY A 44 -32.85 -9.98 12.02
C GLY A 44 -33.28 -11.34 12.56
N GLY A 45 -33.12 -11.58 13.87
CA GLY A 45 -33.48 -12.83 14.51
C GLY A 45 -32.78 -14.02 13.85
N ASN A 46 -33.47 -15.16 13.78
CA ASN A 46 -32.95 -16.36 13.15
C ASN A 46 -33.11 -16.40 11.61
N ALA A 47 -33.70 -15.37 11.00
CA ALA A 47 -33.96 -15.28 9.57
C ALA A 47 -33.65 -13.88 8.98
N PRO A 48 -32.39 -13.41 9.12
CA PRO A 48 -31.99 -12.08 8.66
C PRO A 48 -31.94 -11.98 7.14
N ARG A 49 -31.96 -10.75 6.63
CA ARG A 49 -31.82 -10.44 5.20
C ARG A 49 -30.78 -9.34 4.98
N TRP A 50 -29.88 -9.57 4.04
CA TRP A 50 -28.83 -8.63 3.65
C TRP A 50 -28.77 -8.50 2.14
N TYR A 51 -29.14 -7.34 1.59
CA TYR A 51 -29.16 -7.14 0.14
C TYR A 51 -27.87 -6.50 -0.39
N ARG A 52 -26.74 -6.80 0.25
CA ARG A 52 -25.44 -6.23 -0.09
C ARG A 52 -24.63 -7.15 -0.99
N LYS A 53 -24.04 -6.56 -2.02
CA LYS A 53 -23.08 -7.20 -2.90
C LYS A 53 -21.67 -6.96 -2.38
N MET A 54 -20.89 -8.02 -2.26
CA MET A 54 -19.46 -8.00 -2.00
C MET A 54 -18.70 -8.34 -3.27
N THR A 55 -17.56 -7.71 -3.48
CA THR A 55 -16.77 -7.86 -4.70
C THR A 55 -15.31 -8.16 -4.38
N PHE A 56 -14.82 -9.29 -4.87
CA PHE A 56 -13.45 -9.72 -4.63
C PHE A 56 -12.68 -9.91 -5.93
N THR A 57 -11.39 -9.64 -5.90
CA THR A 57 -10.45 -9.93 -6.99
C THR A 57 -9.88 -11.31 -6.77
N VAL A 58 -10.08 -12.21 -7.73
CA VAL A 58 -9.51 -13.56 -7.67
C VAL A 58 -8.06 -13.50 -8.15
N SER A 59 -7.13 -13.91 -7.29
CA SER A 59 -5.70 -13.89 -7.59
C SER A 59 -5.24 -15.24 -8.15
N LEU A 60 -5.66 -16.33 -7.52
CA LEU A 60 -5.29 -17.70 -7.90
C LEU A 60 -6.54 -18.58 -7.98
N TYR A 61 -7.14 -18.65 -9.18
CA TYR A 61 -8.39 -19.40 -9.41
C TYR A 61 -8.36 -20.86 -8.93
N GLU A 62 -7.21 -21.54 -9.05
CA GLU A 62 -7.11 -22.97 -8.72
C GLU A 62 -7.04 -23.26 -7.21
N THR A 63 -6.49 -22.34 -6.42
CA THR A 63 -6.17 -22.55 -5.00
C THR A 63 -6.94 -21.65 -4.05
N ASP A 64 -7.49 -20.54 -4.55
CA ASP A 64 -8.20 -19.58 -3.73
C ASP A 64 -9.45 -20.23 -3.10
N VAL A 65 -9.61 -19.98 -1.81
CA VAL A 65 -10.76 -20.39 -1.01
C VAL A 65 -11.49 -19.14 -0.56
N PHE A 66 -12.77 -19.05 -0.93
CA PHE A 66 -13.67 -18.04 -0.42
C PHE A 66 -14.32 -18.53 0.87
N GLN A 67 -14.21 -17.73 1.93
CA GLN A 67 -14.84 -17.99 3.21
C GLN A 67 -15.93 -16.94 3.46
N LEU A 68 -17.12 -17.40 3.82
CA LEU A 68 -18.24 -16.55 4.21
C LEU A 68 -18.68 -16.91 5.61
N GLU A 69 -18.51 -15.97 6.54
CA GLU A 69 -18.86 -16.15 7.95
C GLU A 69 -20.06 -15.28 8.31
N VAL A 70 -20.89 -15.77 9.21
CA VAL A 70 -21.98 -15.01 9.81
C VAL A 70 -21.61 -14.72 11.25
N TYR A 71 -21.71 -13.45 11.62
CA TYR A 71 -21.47 -12.96 12.97
C TYR A 71 -22.73 -12.35 13.54
N ASP A 72 -22.88 -12.37 14.86
CA ASP A 72 -23.81 -11.53 15.61
C ASP A 72 -23.05 -10.33 16.19
N LYS A 73 -23.59 -9.13 16.00
CA LYS A 73 -23.00 -7.90 16.57
C LYS A 73 -23.17 -7.83 18.09
N ASN A 74 -24.23 -8.46 18.62
CA ASN A 74 -24.57 -8.35 20.04
C ASN A 74 -23.73 -9.29 20.93
N ASP A 75 -23.20 -10.39 20.37
CA ASP A 75 -22.30 -11.30 21.07
C ASP A 75 -20.83 -10.87 20.91
N LEU A 76 -20.25 -10.35 21.99
CA LEU A 76 -18.88 -9.84 22.06
C LEU A 76 -17.82 -10.92 22.35
N GLU A 77 -18.21 -12.10 22.87
CA GLU A 77 -17.27 -13.13 23.32
C GLU A 77 -16.99 -14.18 22.24
N ARG A 78 -18.03 -14.68 21.56
CA ARG A 78 -17.87 -15.64 20.46
C ARG A 78 -18.12 -14.97 19.13
N GLY A 79 -19.23 -14.24 19.04
CA GLY A 79 -19.64 -13.40 17.92
C GLY A 79 -19.90 -14.14 16.61
N MET A 80 -19.27 -15.27 16.34
CA MET A 80 -19.41 -16.05 15.10
C MET A 80 -20.53 -17.08 15.25
N LEU A 81 -21.54 -16.99 14.40
CA LEU A 81 -22.63 -17.95 14.31
C LEU A 81 -22.24 -19.17 13.47
N GLY A 82 -21.43 -18.97 12.43
CA GLY A 82 -20.90 -20.06 11.61
C GLY A 82 -20.24 -19.59 10.33
N ALA A 83 -19.74 -20.54 9.54
CA ALA A 83 -19.02 -20.29 8.30
C ALA A 83 -19.37 -21.28 7.19
N CYS A 84 -19.23 -20.82 5.95
CA CYS A 84 -19.21 -21.62 4.74
C CYS A 84 -17.88 -21.40 4.02
N LEU A 85 -17.27 -22.48 3.51
CA LEU A 85 -16.03 -22.42 2.74
C LEU A 85 -16.27 -22.97 1.33
N PHE A 86 -15.77 -22.26 0.32
CA PHE A 86 -15.94 -22.59 -1.09
C PHE A 86 -14.61 -22.49 -1.81
N ARG A 87 -14.26 -23.47 -2.63
CA ARG A 87 -13.13 -23.32 -3.54
C ARG A 87 -13.60 -22.51 -4.74
N VAL A 88 -12.85 -21.48 -5.12
CA VAL A 88 -13.24 -20.62 -6.25
C VAL A 88 -13.36 -21.42 -7.55
N ARG A 89 -12.51 -22.43 -7.73
CA ARG A 89 -12.54 -23.35 -8.89
C ARG A 89 -13.84 -24.13 -9.08
N ASP A 90 -14.68 -24.23 -8.05
CA ASP A 90 -15.96 -24.94 -8.10
C ASP A 90 -17.02 -24.11 -8.86
N TRP A 91 -16.76 -22.81 -9.10
CA TRP A 91 -17.65 -21.91 -9.84
C TRP A 91 -17.12 -21.60 -11.23
N LYS A 92 -17.96 -21.86 -12.24
CA LYS A 92 -17.65 -21.53 -13.64
C LYS A 92 -17.81 -20.03 -13.91
N VAL A 93 -16.86 -19.47 -14.67
CA VAL A 93 -16.92 -18.08 -15.14
C VAL A 93 -18.20 -17.85 -15.96
N GLY A 94 -18.89 -16.75 -15.69
CA GLY A 94 -20.12 -16.33 -16.35
C GLY A 94 -21.41 -16.91 -15.74
N GLN A 95 -21.30 -18.00 -14.96
CA GLN A 95 -22.48 -18.67 -14.38
C GLN A 95 -22.85 -18.08 -13.02
N LEU A 96 -24.16 -17.87 -12.82
CA LEU A 96 -24.74 -17.49 -11.52
C LEU A 96 -25.11 -18.76 -10.74
N TYR A 97 -24.63 -18.85 -9.51
CA TYR A 97 -24.97 -19.91 -8.56
C TYR A 97 -25.77 -19.27 -7.42
N ASP A 98 -27.08 -19.48 -7.42
CA ASP A 98 -27.99 -18.94 -6.39
C ASP A 98 -28.70 -20.09 -5.68
N ARG A 99 -28.28 -20.37 -4.43
CA ARG A 99 -28.80 -21.50 -3.65
C ARG A 99 -28.53 -21.35 -2.16
N TRP A 100 -29.25 -22.15 -1.38
CA TRP A 100 -29.03 -22.29 0.06
C TRP A 100 -27.88 -23.25 0.33
N TYR A 101 -27.02 -22.88 1.28
CA TYR A 101 -25.93 -23.70 1.75
C TYR A 101 -26.02 -23.88 3.27
N PRO A 102 -25.69 -25.06 3.80
CA PRO A 102 -25.63 -25.26 5.24
C PRO A 102 -24.49 -24.44 5.84
N LEU A 103 -24.78 -23.77 6.95
CA LEU A 103 -23.84 -23.02 7.77
C LEU A 103 -23.37 -23.90 8.92
N TYR A 104 -22.07 -23.90 9.20
CA TYR A 104 -21.50 -24.71 10.28
C TYR A 104 -20.68 -23.88 11.25
N TYR A 105 -20.76 -24.19 12.54
CA TYR A 105 -19.83 -23.75 13.56
C TYR A 105 -19.01 -24.94 14.04
N GLY A 106 -17.77 -25.06 13.56
CA GLY A 106 -16.99 -26.28 13.71
C GLY A 106 -17.68 -27.46 13.01
N THR A 107 -18.10 -28.46 13.77
CA THR A 107 -18.83 -29.64 13.27
C THR A 107 -20.35 -29.54 13.45
N MET A 108 -20.84 -28.48 14.09
CA MET A 108 -22.25 -28.31 14.43
C MET A 108 -22.98 -27.53 13.34
N TYR A 109 -24.15 -28.02 12.95
CA TYR A 109 -25.05 -27.28 12.06
C TYR A 109 -25.55 -26.01 12.75
N ALA A 110 -25.37 -24.87 12.10
CA ALA A 110 -25.65 -23.54 12.64
C ALA A 110 -26.71 -22.76 11.85
N GLY A 111 -27.35 -23.39 10.86
CA GLY A 111 -28.40 -22.82 10.02
C GLY A 111 -28.12 -22.96 8.54
N GLU A 112 -28.78 -22.16 7.72
CA GLU A 112 -28.56 -22.10 6.27
C GLU A 112 -28.39 -20.65 5.82
N LEU A 113 -27.53 -20.47 4.83
CA LEU A 113 -27.23 -19.18 4.21
C LEU A 113 -27.61 -19.23 2.72
N HIS A 114 -28.40 -18.28 2.27
CA HIS A 114 -28.71 -18.08 0.86
C HIS A 114 -27.57 -17.29 0.24
N ILE A 115 -26.91 -17.86 -0.76
CA ILE A 115 -25.74 -17.25 -1.39
C ILE A 115 -25.94 -17.25 -2.91
N ALA A 116 -25.83 -16.06 -3.49
CA ALA A 116 -25.76 -15.86 -4.93
C ALA A 116 -24.34 -15.46 -5.31
N VAL A 117 -23.65 -16.29 -6.10
CA VAL A 117 -22.26 -16.10 -6.50
C VAL A 117 -22.14 -16.08 -8.02
N GLN A 118 -21.35 -15.15 -8.55
CA GLN A 118 -20.99 -15.10 -9.94
C GLN A 118 -19.50 -14.79 -10.10
N LEU A 119 -18.79 -15.62 -10.86
CA LEU A 119 -17.42 -15.35 -11.25
C LEU A 119 -17.41 -14.68 -12.63
N ILE A 120 -16.80 -13.51 -12.74
CA ILE A 120 -16.83 -12.70 -13.96
C ILE A 120 -15.39 -12.45 -14.41
N SER A 121 -15.11 -12.64 -15.70
CA SER A 121 -13.86 -12.15 -16.30
C SER A 121 -14.05 -10.69 -16.68
N ARG A 122 -13.33 -9.79 -16.02
CA ARG A 122 -13.23 -8.40 -16.45
C ARG A 122 -11.93 -8.21 -17.24
N PRO A 123 -11.96 -7.47 -18.36
CA PRO A 123 -10.73 -6.99 -18.95
C PRO A 123 -9.96 -6.19 -17.89
N ASP A 124 -8.64 -6.37 -17.84
CA ASP A 124 -7.82 -5.55 -16.95
C ASP A 124 -8.08 -4.09 -17.30
N PRO A 125 -8.25 -3.20 -16.30
CA PRO A 125 -8.25 -1.79 -16.59
C PRO A 125 -6.97 -1.49 -17.37
N PRO A 126 -7.04 -0.70 -18.47
CA PRO A 126 -5.85 -0.38 -19.24
C PRO A 126 -4.80 0.11 -18.26
N ARG A 127 -3.66 -0.57 -18.21
CA ARG A 127 -2.50 -0.15 -17.42
C ARG A 127 -2.35 1.34 -17.73
N PRO A 128 -2.30 2.24 -16.71
CA PRO A 128 -1.98 3.63 -16.97
C PRO A 128 -0.75 3.60 -17.87
N ALA A 129 -0.87 4.15 -19.09
CA ALA A 129 0.27 4.24 -19.98
C ALA A 129 1.42 4.76 -19.12
N PRO A 130 2.63 4.16 -19.18
CA PRO A 130 3.77 4.74 -18.48
C PRO A 130 3.72 6.22 -18.83
N ALA A 131 3.59 7.08 -17.81
CA ALA A 131 3.56 8.52 -18.01
C ALA A 131 4.66 8.81 -19.02
N PRO A 132 4.38 9.55 -20.12
CA PRO A 132 5.34 9.74 -21.21
C PRO A 132 6.65 10.02 -20.51
N VAL A 133 7.61 9.09 -20.65
CA VAL A 133 8.88 9.18 -19.96
C VAL A 133 9.34 10.56 -20.34
N ALA A 134 9.30 11.50 -19.39
CA ALA A 134 9.76 12.85 -19.65
C ALA A 134 11.14 12.61 -20.25
N ALA A 135 11.32 13.03 -21.51
CA ALA A 135 12.56 12.82 -22.24
C ALA A 135 13.68 13.04 -21.24
N PRO A 136 14.64 12.10 -21.09
CA PRO A 136 15.64 12.15 -20.04
C PRO A 136 16.07 13.60 -19.93
N ALA A 137 15.80 14.21 -18.77
CA ALA A 137 16.10 15.61 -18.56
C ALA A 137 17.54 15.79 -19.07
N PRO A 138 17.82 16.82 -19.89
CA PRO A 138 19.18 17.03 -20.36
C PRO A 138 20.08 16.92 -19.14
N PRO A 139 21.17 16.13 -19.20
CA PRO A 139 22.00 15.87 -18.04
C PRO A 139 22.29 17.24 -17.39
N PRO A 140 22.22 17.34 -16.04
CA PRO A 140 22.46 18.60 -15.37
C PRO A 140 23.75 19.16 -15.97
N GLU A 141 23.62 20.35 -16.56
CA GLU A 141 24.70 20.99 -17.29
C GLU A 141 25.87 21.03 -16.31
N VAL A 142 26.85 20.14 -16.51
CA VAL A 142 28.01 20.06 -15.64
C VAL A 142 28.55 21.47 -15.61
N PRO A 143 28.67 22.12 -14.42
CA PRO A 143 29.16 23.48 -14.37
C PRO A 143 30.52 23.48 -15.03
N ARG A 144 30.57 23.99 -16.26
CA ARG A 144 31.81 24.17 -16.99
C ARG A 144 32.53 25.27 -16.24
N PHE A 145 33.49 24.88 -15.41
CA PHE A 145 34.44 25.82 -14.87
C PHE A 145 35.06 26.54 -16.06
N VAL A 146 34.72 27.81 -16.21
CA VAL A 146 35.31 28.66 -17.23
C VAL A 146 36.82 28.62 -16.99
N ALA A 147 37.59 28.23 -18.00
CA ALA A 147 39.03 28.19 -17.90
C ALA A 147 39.52 29.60 -17.51
N GLN A 148 40.09 29.72 -16.31
CA GLN A 148 40.77 30.96 -15.94
C GLN A 148 42.02 31.11 -16.81
N PRO A 149 42.34 32.32 -17.30
CA PRO A 149 43.53 32.53 -18.12
C PRO A 149 44.78 32.07 -17.39
N GLY A 150 45.48 31.07 -17.93
CA GLY A 150 46.75 30.57 -17.39
C GLY A 150 46.73 29.19 -16.73
N TYR A 151 45.58 28.51 -16.63
CA TYR A 151 45.51 27.11 -16.20
C TYR A 151 44.82 26.23 -17.25
N PRO A 152 45.32 25.00 -17.53
CA PRO A 152 44.62 24.08 -18.40
C PRO A 152 43.28 23.68 -17.77
N ALA A 153 42.22 23.65 -18.58
CA ALA A 153 40.90 23.22 -18.14
C ALA A 153 40.96 21.74 -17.73
N TYR A 154 40.88 21.46 -16.43
CA TYR A 154 40.79 20.08 -15.95
C TYR A 154 39.33 19.65 -15.97
N SER A 155 38.98 18.75 -16.88
CA SER A 155 37.69 18.07 -16.86
C SER A 155 37.79 16.88 -15.92
N ALA A 156 37.04 16.92 -14.82
CA ALA A 156 36.93 15.76 -13.95
C ALA A 156 36.29 14.60 -14.75
N PRO A 157 36.80 13.36 -14.62
CA PRO A 157 36.19 12.22 -15.28
C PRO A 157 34.76 12.01 -14.79
N SER A 158 33.86 11.65 -15.71
CA SER A 158 32.50 11.26 -15.38
C SER A 158 32.47 9.99 -14.51
N PHE A 159 31.39 9.83 -13.73
CA PHE A 159 31.20 8.69 -12.84
C PHE A 159 31.27 7.33 -13.58
N GLU A 160 30.78 7.27 -14.82
CA GLU A 160 30.90 6.07 -15.65
C GLU A 160 32.36 5.67 -15.91
N THR A 161 33.25 6.64 -16.12
CA THR A 161 34.68 6.40 -16.37
C THR A 161 35.41 5.91 -15.13
N LEU A 162 34.98 6.32 -13.93
CA LEU A 162 35.50 5.82 -12.65
C LEU A 162 35.08 4.36 -12.40
N VAL A 163 33.88 3.98 -12.85
CA VAL A 163 33.34 2.62 -12.69
C VAL A 163 33.92 1.65 -13.73
N SER A 164 34.25 2.13 -14.93
CA SER A 164 34.75 1.29 -16.04
C SER A 164 36.25 0.96 -15.98
N GLY A 165 36.99 1.48 -14.99
CA GLY A 165 38.39 1.10 -14.75
C GLY A 165 39.38 1.49 -15.86
N MET A 166 39.05 2.45 -16.73
CA MET A 166 39.98 2.91 -17.76
C MET A 166 40.99 3.92 -17.19
N PRO A 167 42.29 3.81 -17.51
CA PRO A 167 43.29 4.75 -17.02
C PRO A 167 43.11 6.14 -17.63
N SER A 168 43.20 7.17 -16.80
CA SER A 168 43.15 8.58 -17.21
C SER A 168 44.28 8.90 -18.20
N PRO A 169 44.06 9.79 -19.19
CA PRO A 169 45.12 10.26 -20.08
C PRO A 169 46.20 11.02 -19.29
N PRO A 170 47.47 10.97 -19.73
CA PRO A 170 48.56 11.67 -19.05
C PRO A 170 48.38 13.19 -19.13
N PRO A 171 48.80 13.94 -18.11
CA PRO A 171 48.69 15.39 -18.11
C PRO A 171 49.60 16.01 -19.18
N SER A 172 49.08 17.00 -19.89
CA SER A 172 49.85 17.82 -20.85
C SER A 172 50.93 18.64 -20.14
N PRO A 173 52.08 18.91 -20.78
CA PRO A 173 53.17 19.68 -20.18
C PRO A 173 52.75 21.13 -19.89
N SER A 174 53.14 21.63 -18.71
CA SER A 174 52.83 22.99 -18.25
C SER A 174 53.45 24.08 -19.13
N PRO A 175 52.72 25.16 -19.46
CA PRO A 175 53.30 26.32 -20.11
C PRO A 175 54.19 27.14 -19.14
N ALA A 176 55.20 27.80 -19.70
CA ALA A 176 56.21 28.60 -19.01
C ALA A 176 55.64 29.84 -18.26
N PRO A 177 56.32 30.34 -17.20
CA PRO A 177 55.81 31.44 -16.38
C PRO A 177 55.83 32.79 -17.10
N SER A 178 54.71 33.51 -17.03
CA SER A 178 54.55 34.89 -17.51
C SER A 178 54.92 35.92 -16.41
N PRO A 179 55.43 37.12 -16.77
CA PRO A 179 55.97 38.12 -15.83
C PRO A 179 54.90 38.89 -15.03
N PRO A 180 55.28 39.57 -13.92
CA PRO A 180 54.34 40.16 -12.99
C PRO A 180 53.69 41.44 -13.54
N ARG A 181 52.37 41.58 -13.34
CA ARG A 181 51.63 42.84 -13.55
C ARG A 181 50.87 43.26 -12.29
N SER A 182 50.71 44.57 -12.21
CA SER A 182 50.55 45.51 -11.10
C SER A 182 49.24 45.43 -10.28
N PRO A 183 49.19 46.06 -9.08
CA PRO A 183 48.08 45.94 -8.14
C PRO A 183 47.02 47.04 -8.34
N THR A 184 45.74 46.72 -8.14
CA THR A 184 44.64 47.69 -7.88
C THR A 184 43.34 46.92 -7.57
N PRO A 185 42.32 47.55 -6.95
CA PRO A 185 42.27 48.01 -5.56
C PRO A 185 41.20 47.27 -4.73
N ARG A 186 41.35 47.29 -3.41
CA ARG A 186 40.43 46.69 -2.43
C ARG A 186 39.02 47.28 -2.53
N HIS A 187 38.01 46.44 -2.78
CA HIS A 187 36.61 46.81 -2.58
C HIS A 187 36.25 46.78 -1.09
N LEU A 188 35.71 47.91 -0.64
CA LEU A 188 35.17 48.17 0.69
C LEU A 188 33.95 47.30 0.99
N ALA A 189 33.82 46.93 2.26
CA ALA A 189 32.70 46.19 2.81
C ALA A 189 31.36 46.92 2.59
N GLN A 190 30.33 46.19 2.16
CA GLN A 190 28.96 46.70 2.14
C GLN A 190 28.24 46.46 3.49
N PRO A 191 27.39 47.40 3.93
CA PRO A 191 26.73 47.39 5.23
C PRO A 191 25.56 46.40 5.32
N GLY A 192 25.40 45.78 6.49
CA GLY A 192 24.37 44.79 6.78
C GLY A 192 22.96 45.39 6.94
N TYR A 193 21.97 44.69 6.38
CA TYR A 193 20.55 45.01 6.52
C TYR A 193 19.99 44.48 7.87
N PRO A 194 19.24 45.29 8.63
CA PRO A 194 18.57 44.85 9.86
C PRO A 194 17.20 44.23 9.55
N GLY A 195 16.91 43.04 10.10
CA GLY A 195 15.53 42.53 10.07
C GLY A 195 15.29 41.02 10.15
N TYR A 196 16.29 40.15 10.21
CA TYR A 196 16.04 38.70 10.38
C TYR A 196 16.42 38.20 11.78
N PRO A 197 15.46 37.67 12.58
CA PRO A 197 15.79 36.96 13.80
C PRO A 197 16.57 35.67 13.46
N ARG A 198 17.77 35.59 14.04
CA ARG A 198 18.65 34.43 14.01
C ARG A 198 18.02 33.23 14.72
N ALA A 199 18.33 32.06 14.17
CA ALA A 199 18.36 30.75 14.84
C ALA A 199 17.02 30.08 15.16
N LEU A 200 16.62 29.17 14.27
CA LEU A 200 16.02 27.91 14.68
C LEU A 200 17.00 26.79 14.35
N THR A 201 17.93 26.55 15.26
CA THR A 201 18.66 25.28 15.35
C THR A 201 17.71 24.24 15.97
N PRO A 202 17.42 23.11 15.32
CA PRO A 202 16.65 22.05 15.94
C PRO A 202 17.52 21.30 16.96
N THR A 203 17.20 21.46 18.25
CA THR A 203 17.78 20.70 19.36
C THR A 203 17.19 19.29 19.37
N PHE A 204 18.00 18.28 19.03
CA PHE A 204 17.69 16.87 19.26
C PHE A 204 17.65 16.59 20.78
N ARG A 205 16.50 16.14 21.30
CA ARG A 205 16.42 15.54 22.64
C ARG A 205 16.59 14.01 22.52
N PRO A 206 17.55 13.39 23.23
CA PRO A 206 17.62 11.94 23.31
C PRO A 206 16.53 11.37 24.25
N TRP A 207 15.92 10.27 23.81
CA TRP A 207 14.94 9.48 24.54
C TRP A 207 15.59 8.80 25.76
N GLY A 208 15.05 9.08 26.95
CA GLY A 208 15.45 8.42 28.19
C GLY A 208 14.80 7.05 28.34
N TYR A 209 15.64 6.01 28.46
CA TYR A 209 15.26 4.70 28.97
C TYR A 209 14.88 4.80 30.45
N ARG A 210 13.67 4.36 30.82
CA ARG A 210 13.27 4.16 32.21
C ARG A 210 13.22 2.67 32.49
N SER A 211 14.25 2.17 33.16
CA SER A 211 14.29 0.83 33.76
C SER A 211 13.47 0.83 35.06
N SER A 212 12.44 0.01 35.13
CA SER A 212 11.71 -0.28 36.37
C SER A 212 12.43 -1.40 37.11
N SER A 213 13.11 -1.05 38.20
CA SER A 213 13.57 -2.01 39.21
C SER A 213 12.45 -2.26 40.22
N LEU A 214 12.02 -3.51 40.32
CA LEU A 214 11.23 -4.02 41.44
C LEU A 214 11.99 -3.80 42.76
N GLN A 215 11.31 -3.23 43.76
CA GLN A 215 11.65 -3.43 45.16
C GLN A 215 10.56 -4.25 45.84
N GLN A 216 11.05 -5.30 46.51
CA GLN A 216 10.68 -5.85 47.83
C GLN A 216 9.20 -5.95 48.20
#